data_AF-A0A2G4F0Z6-F1
#
_entry.id   AF-A0A2G4F0Z6-F1
#
_cell.length_a   1.000
_cell.length_b   1.000
_cell.length_c   1.000
_cell.angle_alpha   90.00
_cell.angle_beta   90.00
_cell.angle_gamma   90.00
#
_symmetry.space_group_name_H-M   'P 1'
#
loop_
_entity.id
_entity.type
_entity.pdbx_description
1 polymer ?
#
loop_
_entity_poly.entity_id
_entity_poly.type
_entity_poly.pdbx_seq_one_letter_code
_entity_poly.pdbx_strand_id
1 'polypeptide(L)'
;MSNLVQRLEITAHPQLEKSLGYRGDNRWIAWRWEPEIDQLICSDGKIVSTGNNLAWLVFLQHDLVQPVLEDYHLAKADRHSLLLDRHSRNLYIGEGTEIQNLLEQPESLVLLTCLDRNTKGDSLRDSFASRKFGETWQQKLAKTTKSDHFRHFINLIPVSIVATLIGALAVGTGMWVVPAAQQKLTQKTAPTSPMSFEANCYLGNSYKFSSHVGSLTGNKELHLIAAYEATSPQDNGNSSKNAIAVKVQRQNKPIILALSAYAPINWNVTIEPGAVIEKIIISGYEKQTISGVGGIPIEEYSYKGTGNSLSEGNFMYQWESTTDSSNSSSIVTKLEQISQTNLTSFQGCYRGTSFVIK
;
A
#
# COMPACT_ATOMS: atom_id res chain seq x y z
N MET A 1 -17.79 -15.62 -21.71
CA MET A 1 -17.61 -14.17 -21.50
C MET A 1 -17.45 -13.99 -20.00
N SER A 2 -16.34 -13.42 -19.55
CA SER A 2 -16.01 -13.34 -18.12
C SER A 2 -17.01 -12.43 -17.41
N ASN A 3 -18.00 -13.01 -16.73
CA ASN A 3 -19.01 -12.31 -15.93
C ASN A 3 -18.35 -11.74 -14.65
N LEU A 4 -17.47 -10.75 -14.78
CA LEU A 4 -16.80 -10.14 -13.63
C LEU A 4 -17.76 -9.20 -12.86
N VAL A 5 -18.64 -8.51 -13.60
CA VAL A 5 -19.68 -7.62 -13.05
C VAL A 5 -20.92 -7.72 -13.92
N GLN A 6 -22.07 -7.98 -13.30
CA GLN A 6 -23.37 -8.15 -13.93
C GLN A 6 -24.27 -6.95 -13.63
N ARG A 7 -24.94 -6.43 -14.66
CA ARG A 7 -26.00 -5.43 -14.46
C ARG A 7 -27.26 -6.10 -13.93
N LEU A 8 -27.90 -5.42 -12.98
CA LEU A 8 -29.21 -5.81 -12.45
C LEU A 8 -30.31 -5.12 -13.26
N GLU A 9 -31.39 -5.84 -13.53
CA GLU A 9 -32.60 -5.30 -14.15
C GLU A 9 -33.48 -4.55 -13.12
N ILE A 10 -32.82 -3.72 -12.31
CA ILE A 10 -33.43 -2.87 -11.29
C ILE A 10 -32.84 -1.47 -11.44
N THR A 11 -33.70 -0.46 -11.49
CA THR A 11 -33.28 0.96 -11.53
C THR A 11 -33.26 1.53 -10.12
N ALA A 12 -32.15 2.14 -9.72
CA ALA A 12 -31.99 2.71 -8.40
C ALA A 12 -32.81 4.00 -8.21
N HIS A 13 -33.63 4.06 -7.15
CA HIS A 13 -34.33 5.27 -6.75
C HIS A 13 -33.34 6.43 -6.51
N PRO A 14 -33.63 7.70 -6.89
CA PRO A 14 -32.67 8.82 -6.82
C PRO A 14 -32.10 9.14 -5.43
N GLN A 15 -32.74 8.65 -4.36
CA GLN A 15 -32.28 8.86 -2.98
C GLN A 15 -31.54 7.64 -2.40
N LEU A 16 -31.39 6.55 -3.15
CA LEU A 16 -30.83 5.30 -2.66
C LEU A 16 -29.49 5.53 -1.95
N GLU A 17 -28.56 6.25 -2.58
CA GLU A 17 -27.23 6.48 -2.02
C GLU A 17 -27.28 7.22 -0.68
N LYS A 18 -28.18 8.21 -0.54
CA LYS A 18 -28.35 8.99 0.69
C LYS A 18 -28.97 8.15 1.80
N SER A 19 -29.98 7.34 1.47
CA SER A 19 -30.63 6.44 2.41
C SER A 19 -29.67 5.38 2.95
N LEU A 20 -28.77 4.88 2.09
CA LEU A 20 -27.71 3.94 2.47
C LEU A 20 -26.52 4.61 3.18
N GLY A 21 -26.57 5.92 3.43
CA GLY A 21 -25.60 6.64 4.27
C GLY A 21 -24.48 7.35 3.50
N TYR A 22 -24.45 7.30 2.17
CA TYR A 22 -23.44 8.01 1.41
C TYR A 22 -23.70 9.53 1.35
N ARG A 23 -22.65 10.30 1.58
CA ARG A 23 -22.68 11.78 1.62
C ARG A 23 -21.81 12.46 0.57
N GLY A 24 -21.09 11.69 -0.25
CA GLY A 24 -20.20 12.24 -1.27
C GLY A 24 -20.88 12.54 -2.61
N ASP A 25 -20.08 13.09 -3.53
CA ASP A 25 -20.53 13.57 -4.84
C ASP A 25 -19.94 12.80 -6.03
N ASN A 26 -19.20 11.71 -5.78
CA ASN A 26 -18.67 10.91 -6.88
C ASN A 26 -19.80 10.16 -7.61
N ARG A 27 -19.65 9.99 -8.92
CA ARG A 27 -20.65 9.34 -9.80
C ARG A 27 -20.88 7.87 -9.44
N TRP A 28 -19.80 7.17 -9.09
CA TRP A 28 -19.83 5.73 -8.84
C TRP A 28 -19.67 5.46 -7.36
N ILE A 29 -20.46 4.54 -6.86
CA ILE A 29 -20.42 4.13 -5.47
C ILE A 29 -20.79 2.66 -5.32
N ALA A 30 -20.05 1.95 -4.49
CA ALA A 30 -20.34 0.59 -4.10
C ALA A 30 -20.68 0.46 -2.61
N TRP A 31 -21.46 -0.58 -2.30
CA TRP A 31 -21.75 -1.05 -0.95
C TRP A 31 -21.38 -2.52 -0.79
N ARG A 32 -20.79 -2.85 0.35
CA ARG A 32 -20.48 -4.23 0.75
C ARG A 32 -20.80 -4.44 2.24
N TRP A 33 -21.17 -5.65 2.60
CA TRP A 33 -21.30 -6.02 4.01
C TRP A 33 -19.95 -6.42 4.58
N GLU A 34 -19.63 -5.95 5.77
CA GLU A 34 -18.45 -6.37 6.54
C GLU A 34 -18.93 -7.28 7.69
N PRO A 35 -18.83 -8.61 7.56
CA PRO A 35 -19.36 -9.56 8.54
C PRO A 35 -18.63 -9.51 9.88
N GLU A 36 -17.35 -9.13 9.91
CA GLU A 36 -16.57 -9.08 11.15
C GLU A 36 -17.06 -8.02 12.13
N ILE A 37 -17.61 -6.93 11.61
CA ILE A 37 -18.15 -5.81 12.41
C ILE A 37 -19.64 -5.56 12.17
N ASP A 38 -20.33 -6.48 11.48
CA ASP A 38 -21.76 -6.42 11.18
C ASP A 38 -22.20 -5.07 10.60
N GLN A 39 -21.42 -4.55 9.64
CA GLN A 39 -21.52 -3.15 9.19
C GLN A 39 -21.56 -3.04 7.67
N LEU A 40 -22.49 -2.24 7.16
CA LEU A 40 -22.47 -1.81 5.77
C LEU A 40 -21.30 -0.85 5.56
N ILE A 41 -20.45 -1.15 4.58
CA ILE A 41 -19.38 -0.28 4.14
C ILE A 41 -19.74 0.27 2.76
N CYS A 42 -19.50 1.57 2.56
CA CYS A 42 -19.64 2.21 1.26
C CYS A 42 -18.30 2.79 0.79
N SER A 43 -18.03 2.69 -0.50
CA SER A 43 -16.80 3.12 -1.16
C SER A 43 -17.12 3.78 -2.48
N ASP A 44 -16.54 4.94 -2.76
CA ASP A 44 -16.63 5.62 -4.06
C ASP A 44 -15.31 5.64 -4.84
N GLY A 45 -14.37 4.77 -4.43
CA GLY A 45 -13.01 4.69 -4.96
C GLY A 45 -12.05 5.73 -4.38
N LYS A 46 -12.54 6.76 -3.67
CA LYS A 46 -11.69 7.76 -2.99
C LYS A 46 -11.85 7.73 -1.48
N ILE A 47 -13.08 7.58 -1.02
CA ILE A 47 -13.48 7.60 0.37
C ILE A 47 -14.17 6.28 0.68
N VAL A 48 -13.83 5.72 1.84
CA VAL A 48 -14.53 4.59 2.45
C VAL A 48 -15.17 5.09 3.74
N SER A 49 -16.45 4.80 3.93
CA SER A 49 -17.18 5.14 5.15
C SER A 49 -18.22 4.09 5.49
N THR A 50 -18.71 4.15 6.72
CA THR A 50 -19.84 3.33 7.15
C THR A 50 -21.14 3.80 6.49
N GLY A 51 -22.02 2.84 6.20
CA GLY A 51 -23.35 3.06 5.67
C GLY A 51 -24.45 2.80 6.71
N ASN A 52 -25.71 2.90 6.28
CA ASN A 52 -26.87 2.67 7.14
C ASN A 52 -27.33 1.21 7.05
N ASN A 53 -27.00 0.41 8.07
CA ASN A 53 -27.34 -1.02 8.14
C ASN A 53 -28.84 -1.28 8.01
N LEU A 54 -29.69 -0.51 8.70
CA LEU A 54 -31.13 -0.72 8.66
C LEU A 54 -31.69 -0.45 7.26
N ALA A 55 -31.25 0.65 6.63
CA ALA A 55 -31.67 0.97 5.27
C ALA A 55 -31.19 -0.09 4.25
N TRP A 56 -30.01 -0.69 4.46
CA TRP A 56 -29.50 -1.79 3.64
C TRP A 56 -30.35 -3.05 3.76
N LEU A 57 -30.68 -3.47 4.98
CA LEU A 57 -31.51 -4.64 5.20
C LEU A 57 -32.92 -4.45 4.62
N VAL A 58 -33.52 -3.27 4.78
CA VAL A 58 -34.81 -2.94 4.16
C VAL A 58 -34.72 -2.96 2.63
N PHE A 59 -33.64 -2.43 2.06
CA PHE A 59 -33.40 -2.48 0.61
C PHE A 59 -33.31 -3.93 0.10
N LEU A 60 -32.56 -4.79 0.78
CA LEU A 60 -32.40 -6.20 0.39
C LEU A 60 -33.69 -7.03 0.54
N GLN A 61 -34.60 -6.62 1.43
CA GLN A 61 -35.90 -7.27 1.64
C GLN A 61 -37.01 -6.71 0.74
N HIS A 62 -36.74 -5.70 -0.08
CA HIS A 62 -37.75 -5.11 -0.94
C HIS A 62 -38.19 -6.10 -2.03
N ASP A 63 -39.49 -6.21 -2.31
CA ASP A 63 -40.09 -7.22 -3.21
C ASP A 63 -39.44 -7.27 -4.61
N LEU A 64 -39.01 -6.12 -5.13
CA LEU A 64 -38.33 -6.02 -6.43
C LEU A 64 -36.83 -6.35 -6.39
N VAL A 65 -36.22 -6.37 -5.20
CA VAL A 65 -34.77 -6.50 -5.00
C VAL A 65 -34.42 -7.89 -4.50
N GLN A 66 -35.17 -8.41 -3.52
CA GLN A 66 -34.90 -9.69 -2.88
C GLN A 66 -34.73 -10.83 -3.89
N PRO A 67 -35.63 -11.05 -4.88
CA PRO A 67 -35.51 -12.18 -5.80
C PRO A 67 -34.27 -12.11 -6.71
N VAL A 68 -33.68 -10.91 -6.85
CA VAL A 68 -32.51 -10.68 -7.70
C VAL A 68 -31.22 -10.82 -6.90
N LEU A 69 -31.25 -10.57 -5.59
CA LEU A 69 -30.05 -10.46 -4.75
C LEU A 69 -29.89 -11.58 -3.70
N GLU A 70 -30.87 -12.46 -3.53
CA GLU A 70 -30.86 -13.48 -2.47
C GLU A 70 -29.63 -14.40 -2.51
N ASP A 71 -29.22 -14.84 -3.69
CA ASP A 71 -28.09 -15.75 -3.93
C ASP A 71 -26.72 -15.14 -3.59
N TYR A 72 -26.64 -13.81 -3.51
CA TYR A 72 -25.37 -13.10 -3.27
C TYR A 72 -25.07 -12.90 -1.78
N HIS A 73 -26.06 -13.19 -0.91
CA HIS A 73 -25.92 -13.16 0.55
C HIS A 73 -25.35 -11.83 1.12
N LEU A 74 -25.74 -10.71 0.51
CA LEU A 74 -25.25 -9.35 0.75
C LEU A 74 -25.50 -8.77 2.17
N ALA A 75 -26.15 -9.52 3.06
CA ALA A 75 -26.37 -9.14 4.46
C ALA A 75 -25.55 -9.98 5.44
N LYS A 76 -24.71 -10.90 4.93
CA LYS A 76 -24.01 -11.91 5.75
C LYS A 76 -22.59 -12.19 5.28
N ALA A 77 -22.30 -12.01 4.00
CA ALA A 77 -21.00 -12.28 3.41
C ALA A 77 -20.48 -11.03 2.68
N ASP A 78 -19.16 -10.91 2.60
CA ASP A 78 -18.47 -9.79 1.95
C ASP A 78 -18.01 -10.11 0.53
N ARG A 79 -18.35 -11.30 0.04
CA ARG A 79 -17.95 -11.82 -1.27
C ARG A 79 -18.39 -10.90 -2.42
N HIS A 80 -19.62 -10.38 -2.36
CA HIS A 80 -20.18 -9.56 -3.42
C HIS A 80 -20.37 -8.11 -2.98
N SER A 81 -20.35 -7.20 -3.95
CA SER A 81 -20.61 -5.77 -3.73
C SER A 81 -21.59 -5.23 -4.76
N LEU A 82 -22.47 -4.34 -4.31
CA LEU A 82 -23.43 -3.65 -5.15
C LEU A 82 -22.84 -2.32 -5.62
N LEU A 83 -22.74 -2.09 -6.92
CA LEU A 83 -22.24 -0.85 -7.53
C LEU A 83 -23.39 -0.06 -8.17
N LEU A 84 -23.38 1.25 -7.98
CA LEU A 84 -24.33 2.20 -8.55
C LEU A 84 -23.62 3.19 -9.45
N ASP A 85 -24.12 3.33 -10.69
CA ASP A 85 -23.90 4.53 -11.51
C ASP A 85 -24.95 5.57 -11.16
N ARG A 86 -24.58 6.63 -10.43
CA ARG A 86 -25.54 7.66 -10.03
C ARG A 86 -26.09 8.48 -11.19
N HIS A 87 -25.42 8.50 -12.34
CA HIS A 87 -25.90 9.22 -13.51
C HIS A 87 -26.97 8.43 -14.27
N SER A 88 -26.71 7.15 -14.57
CA SER A 88 -27.67 6.30 -15.30
C SER A 88 -28.69 5.62 -14.40
N ARG A 89 -28.45 5.59 -13.08
CA ARG A 89 -29.22 4.85 -12.07
C ARG A 89 -29.22 3.34 -12.25
N ASN A 90 -28.25 2.80 -13.00
CA ASN A 90 -28.04 1.37 -13.14
C ASN A 90 -27.34 0.81 -11.91
N LEU A 91 -27.80 -0.36 -11.47
CA LEU A 91 -27.17 -1.17 -10.44
C LEU A 91 -26.41 -2.34 -11.06
N TYR A 92 -25.29 -2.68 -10.46
CA TYR A 92 -24.46 -3.80 -10.85
C TYR A 92 -24.09 -4.61 -9.61
N ILE A 93 -23.91 -5.91 -9.79
CA ILE A 93 -23.43 -6.85 -8.79
C ILE A 93 -22.15 -7.50 -9.31
N GLY A 94 -21.19 -7.72 -8.44
CA GLY A 94 -19.96 -8.42 -8.78
C GLY A 94 -19.22 -8.85 -7.54
N GLU A 95 -18.15 -9.61 -7.74
CA GLU A 95 -17.21 -9.93 -6.66
C GLU A 95 -16.66 -8.61 -6.08
N GLY A 96 -16.55 -8.51 -4.76
CA GLY A 96 -16.24 -7.26 -4.08
C GLY A 96 -14.89 -6.67 -4.50
N THR A 97 -13.92 -7.54 -4.77
CA THR A 97 -12.61 -7.18 -5.32
C THR A 97 -12.72 -6.56 -6.72
N GLU A 98 -13.57 -7.10 -7.60
CA GLU A 98 -13.74 -6.60 -8.96
C GLU A 98 -14.48 -5.26 -8.99
N ILE A 99 -15.50 -5.10 -8.14
CA ILE A 99 -16.23 -3.83 -8.01
C ILE A 99 -15.31 -2.73 -7.49
N GLN A 100 -14.46 -3.05 -6.51
CA GLN A 100 -13.44 -2.12 -6.04
C GLN A 100 -12.43 -1.80 -7.15
N ASN A 101 -11.97 -2.80 -7.93
CA ASN A 101 -11.07 -2.61 -9.10
C ASN A 101 -11.63 -1.57 -10.07
N LEU A 102 -12.92 -1.66 -10.36
CA LEU A 102 -13.60 -0.70 -11.22
C LEU A 102 -13.63 0.70 -10.61
N LEU A 103 -13.96 0.85 -9.33
CA LEU A 103 -14.01 2.16 -8.66
C LEU A 103 -12.67 2.90 -8.66
N GLU A 104 -11.56 2.17 -8.63
CA GLU A 104 -10.21 2.73 -8.65
C GLU A 104 -9.69 3.05 -10.07
N GLN A 105 -10.39 2.60 -11.12
CA GLN A 105 -10.02 2.78 -12.53
C GLN A 105 -11.10 3.55 -13.31
N PRO A 106 -10.97 4.88 -13.46
CA PRO A 106 -11.96 5.70 -14.16
C PRO A 106 -12.25 5.23 -15.60
N GLU A 107 -11.23 4.73 -16.31
CA GLU A 107 -11.35 4.25 -17.69
C GLU A 107 -12.23 2.99 -17.80
N SER A 108 -12.12 2.08 -16.84
CA SER A 108 -12.88 0.82 -16.80
C SER A 108 -14.37 1.06 -16.55
N LEU A 109 -14.71 2.07 -15.74
CA LEU A 109 -16.09 2.50 -15.52
C LEU A 109 -16.71 3.16 -16.76
N VAL A 110 -15.90 3.85 -17.57
CA VAL A 110 -16.36 4.37 -18.87
C VAL A 110 -16.66 3.22 -19.82
N LEU A 111 -15.78 2.22 -19.90
CA LEU A 111 -16.02 1.03 -20.72
C LEU A 111 -17.28 0.25 -20.29
N LEU A 112 -17.51 0.10 -18.98
CA LEU A 112 -18.71 -0.52 -18.44
C LEU A 112 -19.98 0.19 -18.96
N THR A 113 -19.97 1.53 -18.98
CA THR A 113 -21.11 2.30 -19.50
C THR A 113 -21.30 2.17 -21.01
N CYS A 114 -20.22 2.00 -21.78
CA CYS A 114 -20.30 1.79 -23.22
C CYS A 114 -20.86 0.40 -23.55
N LEU A 115 -20.40 -0.64 -22.83
CA LEU A 115 -20.90 -2.00 -23.00
C LEU A 115 -22.39 -2.09 -22.67
N ASP A 116 -22.81 -1.41 -21.61
CA ASP A 116 -24.20 -1.42 -21.16
C ASP A 116 -25.16 -0.62 -22.07
N ARG A 117 -24.64 0.34 -22.84
CA ARG A 117 -25.41 1.00 -23.91
C ARG A 117 -25.59 0.09 -25.13
N ASN A 118 -24.58 -0.69 -25.48
CA ASN A 118 -24.61 -1.58 -26.64
C ASN A 118 -25.52 -2.81 -26.46
N THR A 119 -25.82 -3.22 -25.22
CA THR A 119 -26.79 -4.29 -24.94
C THR A 119 -28.24 -3.85 -25.14
N LYS A 120 -28.52 -2.54 -25.05
CA LYS A 120 -29.81 -1.92 -25.39
C LYS A 120 -29.87 -1.55 -26.87
N GLY A 121 -29.71 -2.53 -27.78
CA GLY A 121 -30.34 -2.54 -29.10
C GLY A 121 -30.27 -1.31 -30.03
N ASP A 122 -29.36 -0.36 -29.84
CA ASP A 122 -29.11 0.68 -30.84
C ASP A 122 -28.12 0.12 -31.86
N SER A 123 -28.64 -0.16 -33.04
CA SER A 123 -27.96 -0.83 -34.14
C SER A 123 -26.54 -0.32 -34.38
N LEU A 124 -25.59 -1.27 -34.44
CA LEU A 124 -24.28 -1.13 -35.07
C LEU A 124 -24.41 -0.87 -36.58
N ARG A 125 -24.87 0.33 -36.93
CA ARG A 125 -24.69 1.02 -38.22
C ARG A 125 -24.64 2.49 -37.84
N ASP A 126 -23.52 3.14 -38.15
CA ASP A 126 -23.25 4.57 -37.91
C ASP A 126 -22.56 4.96 -36.59
N SER A 127 -21.47 4.29 -36.20
CA SER A 127 -20.36 4.99 -35.49
C SER A 127 -19.01 4.25 -35.51
N PHE A 128 -18.74 3.48 -36.56
CA PHE A 128 -17.36 3.21 -37.00
C PHE A 128 -17.08 4.06 -38.25
N ALA A 129 -17.35 5.36 -38.14
CA ALA A 129 -16.86 6.36 -39.07
C ALA A 129 -15.92 7.28 -38.28
N SER A 130 -14.64 7.10 -38.56
CA SER A 130 -13.55 7.99 -38.19
C SER A 130 -13.95 9.47 -38.21
N ARG A 131 -13.86 10.15 -37.06
CA ARG A 131 -13.33 11.53 -36.91
C ARG A 131 -13.40 11.93 -35.44
N LYS A 132 -12.33 12.55 -34.94
CA LYS A 132 -12.13 13.09 -33.57
C LYS A 132 -11.76 12.13 -32.42
N PHE A 133 -10.76 11.27 -32.60
CA PHE A 133 -9.88 10.92 -31.47
C PHE A 133 -8.38 10.88 -31.81
N GLY A 134 -7.99 11.33 -33.02
CA GLY A 134 -6.60 11.30 -33.51
C GLY A 134 -5.93 12.64 -33.77
N GLU A 135 -6.61 13.78 -33.63
CA GLU A 135 -6.05 15.07 -34.11
C GLU A 135 -5.60 16.06 -33.03
N THR A 136 -5.88 15.82 -31.75
CA THR A 136 -5.56 16.80 -30.68
C THR A 136 -4.23 16.58 -29.98
N TRP A 137 -3.59 15.40 -30.09
CA TRP A 137 -2.33 15.12 -29.38
C TRP A 137 -1.07 15.34 -30.22
N GLN A 138 -1.15 15.35 -31.56
CA GLN A 138 0.01 15.68 -32.41
C GLN A 138 0.19 17.19 -32.63
N GLN A 139 -0.90 17.98 -32.60
CA GLN A 139 -0.79 19.45 -32.73
C GLN A 139 -0.38 20.17 -31.43
N LYS A 140 -0.46 19.49 -30.28
CA LYS A 140 -0.01 20.03 -28.98
C LYS A 140 1.43 19.67 -28.62
N LEU A 141 2.02 18.67 -29.27
CA LEU A 141 3.43 18.28 -29.08
C LEU A 141 4.37 18.80 -30.18
N ALA A 142 3.85 19.37 -31.27
CA ALA A 142 4.63 20.05 -32.32
C ALA A 142 4.68 21.58 -32.18
N LYS A 143 4.13 22.16 -31.10
CA LYS A 143 4.17 23.61 -30.81
C LYS A 143 5.04 24.02 -29.61
N THR A 144 5.78 23.08 -29.02
CA THR A 144 6.75 23.36 -27.95
C THR A 144 8.10 22.74 -28.26
N THR A 145 8.58 22.93 -29.49
CA THR A 145 9.97 22.65 -29.88
C THR A 145 10.33 23.56 -31.05
N LYS A 146 10.48 24.86 -30.77
CA LYS A 146 11.42 25.78 -31.41
C LYS A 146 11.30 27.16 -30.76
N SER A 147 12.18 27.41 -29.80
CA SER A 147 12.76 28.73 -29.63
C SER A 147 14.24 28.49 -29.34
N ASP A 148 15.03 28.57 -30.41
CA ASP A 148 16.45 28.85 -30.32
C ASP A 148 16.63 30.12 -29.47
N HIS A 149 17.44 30.04 -28.42
CA HIS A 149 18.40 31.07 -28.03
C HIS A 149 19.19 30.56 -26.81
N PHE A 150 20.51 30.77 -26.86
CA PHE A 150 21.52 30.57 -25.80
C PHE A 150 22.16 29.19 -25.65
N ARG A 151 23.08 28.90 -26.59
CA ARG A 151 24.39 28.31 -26.28
C ARG A 151 25.47 29.39 -26.29
N HIS A 152 26.12 29.61 -25.14
CA HIS A 152 27.47 30.18 -24.85
C HIS A 152 27.35 30.75 -23.43
N PHE A 153 28.07 30.32 -22.39
CA PHE A 153 29.52 30.24 -22.15
C PHE A 153 29.77 29.09 -21.14
N ILE A 154 30.66 28.11 -21.38
CA ILE A 154 32.12 28.08 -21.08
C ILE A 154 32.48 28.37 -19.61
N ASN A 155 33.11 27.36 -18.99
CA ASN A 155 33.87 27.36 -17.74
C ASN A 155 34.81 28.56 -17.58
N LEU A 156 34.94 29.10 -16.35
CA LEU A 156 36.20 29.56 -15.73
C LEU A 156 35.96 29.95 -14.25
N ILE A 157 36.84 29.46 -13.38
CA ILE A 157 37.00 29.66 -11.91
C ILE A 157 37.60 31.09 -11.65
N PRO A 158 38.03 31.56 -10.44
CA PRO A 158 37.73 31.33 -9.00
C PRO A 158 37.55 32.65 -8.17
N VAL A 159 37.54 32.53 -6.84
CA VAL A 159 38.07 33.48 -5.81
C VAL A 159 37.04 34.20 -4.92
N SER A 160 37.09 33.80 -3.65
CA SER A 160 36.83 34.45 -2.36
C SER A 160 36.72 35.99 -2.24
N ILE A 161 35.96 36.44 -1.22
CA ILE A 161 36.21 37.49 -0.18
C ILE A 161 34.82 37.87 0.41
N VAL A 162 34.44 37.49 1.64
CA VAL A 162 34.82 37.97 3.00
C VAL A 162 33.95 39.15 3.51
N ALA A 163 33.32 38.87 4.67
CA ALA A 163 32.93 39.74 5.80
C ALA A 163 31.78 40.76 5.59
N THR A 164 30.96 41.13 6.59
CA THR A 164 31.26 41.48 7.99
C THR A 164 30.03 41.52 8.92
N LEU A 165 30.22 40.99 10.15
CA LEU A 165 29.93 41.54 11.50
C LEU A 165 28.53 41.98 12.00
N ILE A 166 28.13 41.33 13.10
CA ILE A 166 27.75 41.92 14.42
C ILE A 166 28.37 40.94 15.45
N GLY A 167 29.34 41.22 16.36
CA GLY A 167 29.54 42.33 17.29
C GLY A 167 28.68 42.10 18.55
N ALA A 168 29.10 41.54 19.68
CA ALA A 168 30.19 42.01 20.53
C ALA A 168 30.54 41.01 21.67
N LEU A 169 31.68 41.31 22.28
CA LEU A 169 32.46 40.65 23.32
C LEU A 169 31.74 40.43 24.67
N ALA A 170 32.05 39.29 25.31
CA ALA A 170 32.37 39.27 26.73
C ALA A 170 33.62 38.41 26.94
N VAL A 171 34.62 39.04 27.56
CA VAL A 171 35.99 38.56 27.78
C VAL A 171 36.06 37.71 29.05
N GLY A 172 36.75 36.57 28.95
CA GLY A 172 37.69 36.10 29.96
C GLY A 172 37.12 35.38 31.19
N THR A 173 37.18 34.06 31.16
CA THR A 173 37.99 33.27 32.11
C THR A 173 38.28 31.92 31.45
N GLY A 174 39.51 31.43 31.61
CA GLY A 174 39.97 30.22 30.95
C GLY A 174 39.27 28.97 31.48
N MET A 175 38.83 28.12 30.55
CA MET A 175 38.75 26.68 30.76
C MET A 175 39.02 26.01 29.41
N TRP A 176 40.16 25.32 29.33
CA TRP A 176 40.38 24.30 28.31
C TRP A 176 39.33 23.21 28.52
N VAL A 177 38.26 23.22 27.71
CA VAL A 177 37.33 22.11 27.67
C VAL A 177 37.88 21.07 26.70
N VAL A 178 38.40 20.01 27.30
CA VAL A 178 38.90 18.78 26.72
C VAL A 178 38.02 18.26 25.55
N PRO A 179 38.59 17.85 24.40
CA PRO A 179 37.81 17.33 23.26
C PRO A 179 36.99 16.06 23.58
N ALA A 180 37.27 15.39 24.70
CA ALA A 180 36.59 14.18 25.14
C ALA A 180 35.22 14.44 25.81
N ALA A 181 34.92 15.67 26.23
CA ALA A 181 33.61 16.00 26.81
C ALA A 181 32.52 16.20 25.73
N GLN A 182 32.90 16.65 24.53
CA GLN A 182 31.97 16.76 23.40
C GLN A 182 31.53 15.38 22.91
N GLN A 183 32.39 14.36 22.88
CA GLN A 183 31.99 13.00 22.50
C GLN A 183 31.05 12.34 23.52
N LYS A 184 31.25 12.57 24.82
CA LYS A 184 30.36 12.03 25.88
C LYS A 184 29.02 12.76 25.96
N LEU A 185 28.95 14.04 25.60
CA LEU A 185 27.70 14.80 25.59
C LEU A 185 26.90 14.60 24.28
N THR A 186 27.53 14.34 23.14
CA THR A 186 26.81 13.95 21.91
C THR A 186 26.22 12.55 21.97
N GLN A 187 26.77 11.64 22.79
CA GLN A 187 26.22 10.30 22.99
C GLN A 187 25.05 10.25 23.97
N LYS A 188 24.85 11.30 24.79
CA LYS A 188 23.79 11.37 25.81
C LYS A 188 22.54 12.12 25.36
N THR A 189 22.54 12.68 24.16
CA THR A 189 21.38 13.40 23.62
C THR A 189 21.32 13.26 22.11
N ALA A 190 21.38 12.03 21.60
CA ALA A 190 20.76 11.76 20.31
C ALA A 190 19.24 11.87 20.56
N PRO A 191 18.54 12.88 20.01
CA PRO A 191 17.09 12.83 19.99
C PRO A 191 16.72 11.51 19.30
N THR A 192 15.97 10.65 19.99
CA THR A 192 15.36 9.47 19.39
C THR A 192 14.62 9.97 18.16
N SER A 193 15.24 9.84 16.98
CA SER A 193 14.64 10.34 15.75
C SER A 193 13.30 9.62 15.63
N PRO A 194 12.19 10.37 15.43
CA PRO A 194 10.88 9.76 15.36
C PRO A 194 10.91 8.70 14.27
N MET A 195 10.43 7.50 14.59
CA MET A 195 10.38 6.42 13.62
C MET A 195 9.55 6.88 12.43
N SER A 196 10.12 6.82 11.24
CA SER A 196 9.43 7.18 10.01
C SER A 196 9.52 6.02 9.02
N PHE A 197 8.42 5.79 8.32
CA PHE A 197 8.30 4.73 7.35
C PHE A 197 8.21 5.29 5.95
N GLU A 198 8.87 4.64 5.01
CA GLU A 198 8.66 4.88 3.60
C GLU A 198 8.59 3.51 2.92
N ALA A 199 7.44 3.21 2.33
CA ALA A 199 7.24 1.98 1.61
C ALA A 199 6.46 2.27 0.32
N ASN A 200 6.86 1.60 -0.74
CA ASN A 200 6.11 1.59 -2.00
C ASN A 200 5.39 0.24 -2.06
N CYS A 201 4.12 0.25 -1.64
CA CYS A 201 3.20 -0.82 -1.99
C CYS A 201 2.71 -0.57 -3.42
N TYR A 202 2.48 -1.63 -4.19
CA TYR A 202 1.87 -1.49 -5.51
C TYR A 202 0.48 -0.86 -5.42
N LEU A 203 0.17 -0.04 -6.41
CA LEU A 203 -1.18 0.49 -6.60
C LEU A 203 -2.05 -0.60 -7.21
N GLY A 204 -2.80 -1.27 -6.35
CA GLY A 204 -3.87 -2.19 -6.68
C GLY A 204 -4.71 -2.46 -5.42
N ASN A 205 -5.98 -2.75 -5.66
CA ASN A 205 -7.15 -2.79 -4.77
C ASN A 205 -7.10 -3.65 -3.50
N SER A 206 -5.93 -4.14 -3.09
CA SER A 206 -5.85 -5.10 -2.00
C SER A 206 -5.51 -4.44 -0.67
N TYR A 207 -4.36 -3.79 -0.44
CA TYR A 207 -4.07 -3.26 0.90
C TYR A 207 -3.14 -2.05 0.92
N LYS A 208 -3.57 -1.03 1.67
CA LYS A 208 -2.76 0.11 2.08
C LYS A 208 -1.55 -0.38 2.87
N PHE A 209 -0.45 0.36 2.77
CA PHE A 209 0.68 0.22 3.68
C PHE A 209 0.19 0.09 5.13
N SER A 210 0.53 -1.02 5.77
CA SER A 210 0.26 -1.24 7.19
C SER A 210 1.56 -1.04 7.96
N SER A 211 1.48 -0.40 9.12
CA SER A 211 2.64 -0.20 9.97
C SER A 211 2.27 -0.23 11.44
N HIS A 212 3.25 -0.59 12.26
CA HIS A 212 3.15 -0.45 13.70
C HIS A 212 4.49 0.02 14.28
N VAL A 213 4.42 0.86 15.29
CA VAL A 213 5.57 1.28 16.11
C VAL A 213 5.39 0.62 17.47
N GLY A 214 6.34 -0.26 17.81
CA GLY A 214 6.35 -0.97 19.08
C GLY A 214 7.32 -0.33 20.09
N SER A 215 8.01 -1.17 20.85
CA SER A 215 8.93 -0.71 21.89
C SER A 215 10.22 -0.15 21.31
N LEU A 216 10.54 1.10 21.67
CA LEU A 216 11.83 1.74 21.36
C LEU A 216 12.87 1.55 22.48
N THR A 217 12.53 0.81 23.53
CA THR A 217 13.42 0.55 24.67
C THR A 217 14.38 -0.60 24.36
N GLY A 218 15.52 -0.65 25.05
CA GLY A 218 16.55 -1.65 24.82
C GLY A 218 17.72 -1.17 23.96
N ASN A 219 18.72 -2.04 23.82
CA ASN A 219 20.00 -1.76 23.14
C ASN A 219 20.05 -2.24 21.67
N LYS A 220 18.99 -2.88 21.17
CA LYS A 220 18.82 -3.35 19.79
C LYS A 220 17.40 -3.05 19.31
N GLU A 221 17.18 -3.08 18.01
CA GLU A 221 15.86 -2.86 17.39
C GLU A 221 15.45 -4.07 16.54
N LEU A 222 14.22 -4.56 16.70
CA LEU A 222 13.63 -5.61 15.88
C LEU A 222 12.65 -4.99 14.89
N HIS A 223 12.96 -5.08 13.60
CA HIS A 223 12.13 -4.55 12.52
C HIS A 223 11.59 -5.68 11.66
N LEU A 224 10.27 -5.79 11.56
CA LEU A 224 9.59 -6.74 10.69
C LEU A 224 9.08 -6.04 9.44
N ILE A 225 9.51 -6.53 8.28
CA ILE A 225 8.93 -6.19 6.97
C ILE A 225 8.20 -7.42 6.46
N ALA A 226 6.94 -7.25 6.06
CA ALA A 226 6.16 -8.33 5.52
C ALA A 226 5.45 -7.97 4.22
N ALA A 227 5.37 -8.95 3.32
CA ALA A 227 4.55 -8.82 2.13
C ALA A 227 3.81 -10.11 1.76
N TYR A 228 2.61 -10.03 1.20
CA TYR A 228 1.97 -11.24 0.69
C TYR A 228 2.69 -11.72 -0.59
N GLU A 229 2.92 -10.79 -1.53
CA GLU A 229 3.60 -11.02 -2.80
C GLU A 229 4.38 -9.79 -3.28
N ALA A 230 5.24 -9.99 -4.29
CA ALA A 230 5.86 -8.91 -5.06
C ALA A 230 4.95 -8.51 -6.24
N THR A 231 5.28 -7.42 -6.94
CA THR A 231 4.42 -6.89 -8.03
C THR A 231 4.71 -7.44 -9.42
N SER A 232 3.72 -8.13 -10.01
CA SER A 232 3.05 -7.74 -11.28
C SER A 232 2.06 -8.82 -11.78
N PRO A 233 0.76 -8.50 -11.98
CA PRO A 233 -0.19 -9.35 -12.72
C PRO A 233 -0.13 -9.21 -14.25
N GLN A 234 0.90 -8.56 -14.84
CA GLN A 234 0.92 -8.29 -16.29
C GLN A 234 2.05 -8.95 -17.09
N ASP A 235 2.99 -9.68 -16.46
CA ASP A 235 4.07 -10.32 -17.21
C ASP A 235 4.25 -11.78 -16.80
N ASN A 236 3.61 -12.68 -17.55
CA ASN A 236 3.84 -14.11 -17.47
C ASN A 236 5.35 -14.44 -17.62
N GLY A 237 5.98 -14.92 -16.54
CA GLY A 237 7.12 -15.84 -16.64
C GLY A 237 8.54 -15.31 -16.41
N ASN A 238 8.78 -14.15 -15.78
CA ASN A 238 10.14 -13.69 -15.49
C ASN A 238 10.49 -13.70 -13.98
N SER A 239 11.33 -14.64 -13.54
CA SER A 239 11.77 -14.82 -12.15
C SER A 239 12.54 -13.63 -11.57
N SER A 240 13.05 -12.71 -12.41
CA SER A 240 13.73 -11.49 -11.96
C SER A 240 12.78 -10.40 -11.44
N LYS A 241 11.45 -10.60 -11.52
CA LYS A 241 10.43 -9.61 -11.13
C LYS A 241 9.75 -9.89 -9.78
N ASN A 242 10.13 -10.94 -9.06
CA ASN A 242 9.68 -11.23 -7.69
C ASN A 242 10.57 -10.58 -6.61
N ALA A 243 11.14 -9.42 -6.89
CA ALA A 243 12.09 -8.77 -5.99
C ALA A 243 11.44 -7.63 -5.20
N ILE A 244 11.80 -7.52 -3.91
CA ILE A 244 11.44 -6.38 -3.05
C ILE A 244 12.72 -5.72 -2.57
N ALA A 245 12.82 -4.41 -2.77
CA ALA A 245 13.96 -3.61 -2.29
C ALA A 245 13.76 -3.20 -0.82
N VAL A 246 14.74 -3.50 0.04
CA VAL A 246 14.71 -3.08 1.45
C VAL A 246 15.92 -2.21 1.72
N LYS A 247 15.68 -0.98 2.13
CA LYS A 247 16.73 0.00 2.43
C LYS A 247 16.78 0.27 3.93
N VAL A 248 17.94 0.00 4.55
CA VAL A 248 18.14 0.23 5.99
C VAL A 248 18.98 1.48 6.18
N GLN A 249 18.34 2.55 6.65
CA GLN A 249 18.96 3.85 6.96
C GLN A 249 19.06 4.10 8.47
N ARG A 250 18.26 3.39 9.27
CA ARG A 250 18.19 3.50 10.72
C ARG A 250 19.55 3.23 11.37
N GLN A 251 19.94 4.12 12.28
CA GLN A 251 21.25 4.11 12.94
C GLN A 251 21.11 4.13 14.48
N ASN A 252 22.24 4.13 15.18
CA ASN A 252 22.41 4.21 16.64
C ASN A 252 22.20 2.92 17.43
N LYS A 253 21.44 1.94 16.92
CA LYS A 253 21.27 0.62 17.54
C LYS A 253 21.47 -0.50 16.51
N PRO A 254 22.07 -1.64 16.90
CA PRO A 254 22.07 -2.84 16.06
C PRO A 254 20.64 -3.29 15.74
N ILE A 255 20.42 -3.69 14.49
CA ILE A 255 19.12 -4.08 13.94
C ILE A 255 19.06 -5.59 13.77
N ILE A 256 17.96 -6.19 14.21
CA ILE A 256 17.50 -7.51 13.78
C ILE A 256 16.43 -7.28 12.72
N LEU A 257 16.72 -7.70 11.49
CA LEU A 257 15.83 -7.53 10.34
C LEU A 257 15.05 -8.81 10.10
N ALA A 258 13.74 -8.78 10.32
CA ALA A 258 12.86 -9.88 9.99
C ALA A 258 12.13 -9.59 8.67
N LEU A 259 12.16 -10.55 7.75
CA LEU A 259 11.54 -10.48 6.42
C LEU A 259 10.54 -11.63 6.28
N SER A 260 9.28 -11.32 6.00
CA SER A 260 8.22 -12.33 5.91
C SER A 260 7.41 -12.24 4.62
N ALA A 261 7.16 -13.36 3.94
CA ALA A 261 6.20 -13.37 2.83
C ALA A 261 5.48 -14.70 2.55
N TYR A 262 4.32 -14.60 1.90
CA TYR A 262 3.61 -15.79 1.40
C TYR A 262 4.23 -16.31 0.09
N ALA A 263 4.26 -15.48 -0.94
CA ALA A 263 4.79 -15.81 -2.27
C ALA A 263 6.34 -15.89 -2.26
N PRO A 264 6.99 -16.45 -3.30
CA PRO A 264 8.45 -16.53 -3.34
C PRO A 264 9.03 -15.16 -3.68
N ILE A 265 9.78 -14.55 -2.74
CA ILE A 265 10.36 -13.21 -2.90
C ILE A 265 11.90 -13.26 -2.85
N ASN A 266 12.53 -12.45 -3.71
CA ASN A 266 13.93 -12.07 -3.61
C ASN A 266 14.07 -10.72 -2.89
N TRP A 267 14.50 -10.77 -1.64
CA TRP A 267 14.72 -9.59 -0.82
C TRP A 267 16.08 -8.97 -1.17
N ASN A 268 16.06 -7.81 -1.84
CA ASN A 268 17.27 -7.06 -2.16
C ASN A 268 17.54 -6.01 -1.08
N VAL A 269 18.46 -6.32 -0.16
CA VAL A 269 18.73 -5.48 1.00
C VAL A 269 19.92 -4.57 0.75
N THR A 270 19.73 -3.26 0.96
CA THR A 270 20.79 -2.25 0.91
C THR A 270 20.95 -1.60 2.29
N ILE A 271 22.16 -1.62 2.83
CA ILE A 271 22.51 -1.05 4.14
C ILE A 271 23.26 0.26 3.91
N GLU A 272 22.73 1.38 4.40
CA GLU A 272 23.41 2.67 4.31
C GLU A 272 24.58 2.77 5.30
N PRO A 273 25.62 3.59 5.01
CA PRO A 273 26.72 3.82 5.94
C PRO A 273 26.23 4.27 7.32
N GLY A 274 26.68 3.57 8.36
CA GLY A 274 26.30 3.83 9.76
C GLY A 274 25.12 3.00 10.27
N ALA A 275 24.37 2.32 9.41
CA ALA A 275 23.40 1.31 9.82
C ALA A 275 24.12 -0.04 10.08
N VAL A 276 23.69 -0.77 11.11
CA VAL A 276 24.29 -2.07 11.49
C VAL A 276 23.19 -3.09 11.65
N ILE A 277 23.19 -4.13 10.81
CA ILE A 277 22.31 -5.30 10.95
C ILE A 277 23.12 -6.41 11.63
N GLU A 278 22.65 -6.87 12.79
CA GLU A 278 23.28 -7.96 13.56
C GLU A 278 22.83 -9.34 13.06
N LYS A 279 21.56 -9.47 12.67
CA LYS A 279 20.95 -10.73 12.24
C LYS A 279 19.81 -10.47 11.27
N ILE A 280 19.64 -11.38 10.31
CA ILE A 280 18.48 -11.41 9.43
C ILE A 280 17.68 -12.70 9.69
N ILE A 281 16.38 -12.56 9.87
CA ILE A 281 15.46 -13.69 10.01
C ILE A 281 14.53 -13.67 8.80
N ILE A 282 14.53 -14.75 8.03
CA ILE A 282 13.69 -14.91 6.84
C ILE A 282 12.60 -15.91 7.17
N SER A 283 11.35 -15.57 6.89
CA SER A 283 10.21 -16.48 7.06
C SER A 283 9.27 -16.40 5.86
N GLY A 284 8.62 -17.51 5.51
CA GLY A 284 7.61 -17.47 4.47
C GLY A 284 6.95 -18.80 4.17
N TYR A 285 5.90 -18.78 3.35
CA TYR A 285 5.27 -20.02 2.90
C TYR A 285 6.15 -20.64 1.82
N GLU A 286 6.35 -19.89 0.74
CA GLU A 286 7.28 -20.25 -0.31
C GLU A 286 8.72 -19.99 0.09
N LYS A 287 9.66 -20.62 -0.64
CA LYS A 287 11.08 -20.39 -0.45
C LYS A 287 11.41 -18.93 -0.75
N GLN A 288 12.14 -18.30 0.17
CA GLN A 288 12.59 -16.92 0.05
C GLN A 288 14.06 -16.89 -0.37
N THR A 289 14.51 -15.77 -0.93
CA THR A 289 15.92 -15.53 -1.25
C THR A 289 16.32 -14.13 -0.82
N ILE A 290 17.59 -13.92 -0.51
CA ILE A 290 18.12 -12.63 -0.09
C ILE A 290 19.40 -12.29 -0.86
N SER A 291 19.55 -11.01 -1.20
CA SER A 291 20.70 -10.46 -1.92
C SER A 291 21.09 -9.09 -1.36
N GLY A 292 22.29 -8.62 -1.69
CA GLY A 292 22.80 -7.30 -1.26
C GLY A 292 23.47 -7.29 0.13
N VAL A 293 23.54 -8.44 0.81
CA VAL A 293 24.14 -8.59 2.14
C VAL A 293 25.16 -9.72 2.17
N GLY A 294 26.21 -9.57 2.99
CA GLY A 294 27.26 -10.58 3.20
C GLY A 294 27.85 -10.47 4.59
N GLY A 295 28.27 -11.60 5.17
CA GLY A 295 28.85 -11.66 6.52
C GLY A 295 27.86 -11.47 7.68
N ILE A 296 26.57 -11.34 7.40
CA ILE A 296 25.50 -11.22 8.41
C ILE A 296 24.87 -12.61 8.62
N PRO A 297 24.70 -13.09 9.87
CA PRO A 297 23.97 -14.31 10.15
C PRO A 297 22.53 -14.26 9.63
N ILE A 298 22.12 -15.30 8.89
CA ILE A 298 20.78 -15.47 8.34
C ILE A 298 20.15 -16.74 8.91
N GLU A 299 18.96 -16.63 9.48
CA GLU A 299 18.13 -17.76 9.91
C GLU A 299 16.90 -17.89 8.99
N GLU A 300 16.66 -19.07 8.42
CA GLU A 300 15.59 -19.29 7.43
C GLU A 300 14.49 -20.23 7.95
N TYR A 301 13.27 -19.72 7.94
CA TYR A 301 12.03 -20.36 8.41
C TYR A 301 10.94 -20.30 7.32
N SER A 302 11.33 -20.62 6.09
CA SER A 302 10.41 -20.74 4.96
C SER A 302 9.91 -22.18 4.84
N TYR A 303 8.59 -22.38 4.89
CA TYR A 303 7.98 -23.71 4.93
C TYR A 303 8.41 -24.59 3.75
N LYS A 304 8.31 -24.09 2.52
CA LYS A 304 8.76 -24.80 1.30
C LYS A 304 10.28 -24.82 1.12
N GLY A 305 11.04 -24.04 1.90
CA GLY A 305 12.50 -23.95 1.82
C GLY A 305 13.21 -24.89 2.79
N THR A 306 12.85 -24.84 4.07
CA THR A 306 13.51 -25.57 5.17
C THR A 306 12.61 -26.57 5.88
N GLY A 307 11.30 -26.58 5.59
CA GLY A 307 10.31 -27.37 6.33
C GLY A 307 9.88 -26.75 7.66
N ASN A 308 10.54 -25.68 8.10
CA ASN A 308 10.20 -24.93 9.32
C ASN A 308 9.35 -23.69 8.97
N SER A 309 8.48 -23.28 9.89
CA SER A 309 7.69 -22.04 9.73
C SER A 309 7.51 -21.32 11.06
N LEU A 310 7.67 -20.00 11.06
CA LEU A 310 7.29 -19.16 12.21
C LEU A 310 5.77 -18.91 12.21
N SER A 311 5.15 -18.87 11.04
CA SER A 311 3.71 -18.70 10.87
C SER A 311 3.01 -20.06 10.71
N GLU A 312 2.03 -20.35 11.56
CA GLU A 312 1.16 -21.54 11.44
C GLU A 312 0.07 -21.29 10.38
N GLY A 313 0.50 -21.06 9.13
CA GLY A 313 -0.39 -20.71 8.02
C GLY A 313 -0.82 -19.25 7.95
N ASN A 314 -0.39 -18.41 8.91
CA ASN A 314 -0.74 -16.99 8.97
C ASN A 314 0.42 -16.08 8.52
N PHE A 315 0.39 -15.64 7.28
CA PHE A 315 1.42 -14.78 6.69
C PHE A 315 1.01 -13.32 6.80
N MET A 316 1.26 -12.76 7.97
CA MET A 316 0.89 -11.39 8.34
C MET A 316 1.54 -10.37 7.41
N TYR A 317 0.75 -9.69 6.58
CA TYR A 317 1.16 -8.50 5.81
C TYR A 317 0.38 -7.23 6.23
N GLN A 318 -0.51 -7.38 7.23
CA GLN A 318 -1.27 -6.31 7.88
C GLN A 318 -1.18 -6.49 9.39
N TRP A 319 -0.99 -5.40 10.12
CA TRP A 319 -0.85 -5.42 11.57
C TRP A 319 -2.11 -5.90 12.30
N GLU A 320 -3.28 -5.45 11.88
CA GLU A 320 -4.56 -5.72 12.58
C GLU A 320 -5.17 -7.09 12.26
N SER A 321 -4.66 -7.80 11.24
CA SER A 321 -5.20 -9.10 10.82
C SER A 321 -4.94 -10.23 11.83
N THR A 322 -4.08 -10.03 12.85
CA THR A 322 -3.61 -11.13 13.72
C THR A 322 -3.33 -10.76 15.17
N THR A 323 -3.60 -9.55 15.65
CA THR A 323 -3.31 -9.18 17.05
C THR A 323 -4.40 -9.57 18.04
N ASP A 324 -5.61 -9.90 17.57
CA ASP A 324 -6.78 -10.24 18.41
C ASP A 324 -7.26 -11.70 18.29
N SER A 325 -6.54 -12.58 17.57
CA SER A 325 -6.84 -14.02 17.64
C SER A 325 -6.22 -14.59 18.93
N SER A 326 -7.03 -14.69 19.96
CA SER A 326 -6.69 -15.09 21.34
C SER A 326 -6.05 -16.48 21.53
N ASN A 327 -5.54 -17.16 20.49
CA ASN A 327 -4.94 -18.49 20.63
C ASN A 327 -3.93 -18.93 19.52
N SER A 328 -3.38 -18.04 18.69
CA SER A 328 -2.25 -18.39 17.81
C SER A 328 -1.02 -17.53 18.12
N SER A 329 0.13 -18.17 18.33
CA SER A 329 1.39 -17.46 18.55
C SER A 329 1.76 -16.69 17.27
N SER A 330 1.49 -15.39 17.27
CA SER A 330 1.75 -14.54 16.11
C SER A 330 3.24 -14.62 15.73
N ILE A 331 3.55 -14.42 14.44
CA ILE A 331 4.95 -14.34 13.98
C ILE A 331 5.77 -13.35 14.81
N VAL A 332 5.14 -12.28 15.31
CA VAL A 332 5.73 -11.30 16.22
C VAL A 332 6.22 -11.97 17.50
N THR A 333 5.38 -12.72 18.20
CA THR A 333 5.78 -13.39 19.45
C THR A 333 6.96 -14.33 19.25
N LYS A 334 6.98 -15.11 18.17
CA LYS A 334 8.13 -16.01 17.89
C LYS A 334 9.39 -15.22 17.54
N LEU A 335 9.27 -14.14 16.77
CA LEU A 335 10.40 -13.27 16.48
C LEU A 335 10.97 -12.61 17.74
N GLU A 336 10.11 -12.14 18.66
CA GLU A 336 10.54 -11.57 19.94
C GLU A 336 11.25 -12.62 20.82
N GLN A 337 10.75 -13.86 20.84
CA GLN A 337 11.39 -14.96 21.56
C GLN A 337 12.76 -15.33 20.98
N ILE A 338 12.87 -15.47 19.65
CA ILE A 338 14.13 -15.84 18.97
C ILE A 338 15.16 -14.71 19.06
N SER A 339 14.72 -13.47 18.94
CA SER A 339 15.59 -12.29 18.97
C SER A 339 15.90 -11.77 20.37
N GLN A 340 15.15 -12.21 21.39
CA GLN A 340 15.17 -11.66 22.75
C GLN A 340 15.00 -10.13 22.78
N THR A 341 14.25 -9.61 21.81
CA THR A 341 14.06 -8.18 21.57
C THR A 341 12.60 -7.93 21.20
N ASN A 342 11.91 -7.03 21.90
CA ASN A 342 10.54 -6.68 21.55
C ASN A 342 10.47 -6.02 20.17
N LEU A 343 9.36 -6.21 19.46
CA LEU A 343 9.16 -5.61 18.16
C LEU A 343 9.27 -4.08 18.26
N THR A 344 10.17 -3.52 17.47
CA THR A 344 10.41 -2.08 17.37
C THR A 344 9.53 -1.49 16.27
N SER A 345 9.44 -2.16 15.12
CA SER A 345 8.50 -1.73 14.07
C SER A 345 7.99 -2.87 13.19
N PHE A 346 6.81 -2.64 12.60
CA PHE A 346 6.26 -3.42 11.50
C PHE A 346 6.02 -2.53 10.29
N GLN A 347 6.30 -3.06 9.10
CA GLN A 347 5.89 -2.52 7.80
C GLN A 347 5.34 -3.64 6.94
N GLY A 348 4.15 -3.45 6.37
CA GLY A 348 3.40 -4.47 5.67
C GLY A 348 2.76 -3.96 4.38
N CYS A 349 2.87 -4.71 3.29
CA CYS A 349 2.11 -4.49 2.06
C CYS A 349 1.57 -5.84 1.57
N TYR A 350 0.36 -5.92 1.05
CA TYR A 350 -0.01 -7.14 0.32
C TYR A 350 0.88 -7.34 -0.91
N ARG A 351 1.03 -6.30 -1.74
CA ARG A 351 1.99 -6.25 -2.85
C ARG A 351 3.11 -5.26 -2.55
N GLY A 352 4.26 -5.75 -2.13
CA GLY A 352 5.43 -4.91 -1.82
C GLY A 352 6.32 -4.68 -3.04
N THR A 353 6.90 -3.49 -3.17
CA THR A 353 7.99 -3.20 -4.12
C THR A 353 9.25 -2.69 -3.43
N SER A 354 9.08 -1.81 -2.44
CA SER A 354 10.20 -1.36 -1.62
C SER A 354 9.78 -0.92 -0.23
N PHE A 355 10.72 -1.03 0.72
CA PHE A 355 10.57 -0.58 2.11
C PHE A 355 11.84 0.14 2.59
N VAL A 356 11.68 1.13 3.47
CA VAL A 356 12.78 1.88 4.07
C VAL A 356 12.61 1.92 5.59
N ILE A 357 13.68 1.66 6.32
CA ILE A 357 13.75 1.81 7.79
C ILE A 357 14.60 3.04 8.10
N LYS A 358 14.04 4.06 8.76
CA LYS A 358 14.68 5.35 9.05
C LYS A 358 14.89 5.62 10.53
#